data_AF-A0A6A4AAU0-F1
#
_entry.id   AF-A0A6A4AAU0-F1
#
_cell.length_a   1.000
_cell.length_b   1.000
_cell.length_c   1.000
_cell.angle_alpha   90.00
_cell.angle_beta   90.00
_cell.angle_gamma   90.00
#
_symmetry.space_group_name_H-M   'P 1'
#
loop_
_entity.id
_entity.type
_entity.pdbx_description
1 polymer ?
#
loop_
_entity_poly.entity_id
_entity_poly.type
_entity_poly.pdbx_seq_one_letter_code
_entity_poly.pdbx_strand_id
1 'polypeptide(L)' 'MKRELNRQPASSIEDLKVKLLDIWVNISDDVIRKFVLSMPARLDADIASKGAHTKY' A
#
# COMPACT_ATOMS: atom_id res chain seq x y z
N MET A 1 4.89 -1.33 -0.83
CA MET A 1 5.67 -2.59 -0.85
C MET A 1 6.21 -2.94 -2.23
N LYS A 2 5.41 -3.44 -3.20
CA LYS A 2 5.91 -3.89 -4.52
C LYS A 2 6.75 -2.86 -5.27
N ARG A 3 6.33 -1.59 -5.26
CA ARG A 3 7.09 -0.48 -5.87
C ARG A 3 8.51 -0.35 -5.29
N GLU A 4 8.64 -0.47 -3.96
CA GLU A 4 9.92 -0.37 -3.27
C GLU A 4 10.81 -1.57 -3.58
N LEU A 5 10.24 -2.78 -3.60
CA LEU A 5 10.93 -3.99 -4.02
C LEU A 5 11.47 -3.87 -5.46
N ASN A 6 10.71 -3.25 -6.38
CA ASN A 6 11.12 -3.10 -7.77
C ASN A 6 12.23 -2.06 -7.98
N ARG A 7 12.52 -1.20 -6.99
CA ARG A 7 13.70 -0.31 -7.04
C ARG A 7 15.00 -1.09 -6.93
N GLN A 8 14.98 -2.18 -6.15
CA GLN A 8 16.08 -3.12 -6.03
C GLN A 8 15.54 -4.56 -6.03
N PRO A 9 15.28 -5.14 -7.21
CA PRO A 9 14.66 -6.45 -7.35
C PRO A 9 15.38 -7.53 -6.54
N ALA A 10 14.62 -8.49 -6.03
CA ALA A 10 15.21 -9.63 -5.33
C ALA A 10 15.82 -10.63 -6.31
N SER A 11 16.94 -11.26 -5.92
CA SER A 11 17.62 -12.28 -6.74
C SER A 11 17.28 -13.72 -6.34
N SER A 12 16.68 -13.92 -5.16
CA SER A 12 16.23 -15.22 -4.65
C SER A 12 15.01 -15.08 -3.73
N ILE A 13 14.43 -16.20 -3.31
CA ILE A 13 13.31 -16.22 -2.35
C ILE A 13 13.77 -15.72 -0.98
N GLU A 14 14.99 -16.06 -0.56
CA GLU A 14 15.57 -15.63 0.71
C GLU A 14 15.78 -14.11 0.73
N ASP A 15 16.35 -13.56 -0.34
CA ASP A 15 16.53 -12.11 -0.51
C ASP A 15 15.18 -11.38 -0.56
N LEU A 16 14.18 -11.97 -1.23
CA LEU A 16 12.82 -11.43 -1.27
C LEU A 16 12.20 -11.31 0.13
N LYS A 17 12.35 -12.33 0.97
CA LYS A 17 11.82 -12.32 2.35
C LYS A 17 12.46 -11.20 3.17
N VAL A 18 13.78 -11.06 3.09
CA VAL A 18 14.54 -10.02 3.81
C VAL A 18 14.10 -8.63 3.34
N LYS A 19 14.05 -8.39 2.02
CA LYS A 19 13.64 -7.11 1.44
C LYS A 19 12.20 -6.75 1.77
N LEU A 20 11.26 -7.70 1.73
CA LEU A 20 9.86 -7.43 2.08
C LEU A 20 9.71 -7.07 3.55
N LEU A 21 10.43 -7.75 4.44
CA LEU A 21 10.42 -7.43 5.86
C LEU A 21 11.00 -6.04 6.10
N ASP A 22 12.16 -5.73 5.51
CA ASP A 22 12.79 -4.41 5.61
C ASP A 22 11.87 -3.30 5.10
N ILE A 23 11.26 -3.48 3.92
CA ILE A 23 10.29 -2.52 3.38
C ILE A 23 9.08 -2.36 4.32
N TRP A 24 8.61 -3.43 4.95
CA TRP A 24 7.46 -3.40 5.85
C TRP A 24 7.74 -2.60 7.12
N VAL A 25 8.86 -2.89 7.79
CA VAL A 25 9.21 -2.23 9.06
C VAL A 25 9.59 -0.76 8.88
N ASN A 26 10.00 -0.37 7.67
CA ASN A 26 10.36 1.01 7.32
C ASN A 26 9.22 1.82 6.68
N ILE A 27 7.97 1.33 6.66
CA ILE A 27 6.82 2.16 6.26
C ILE A 27 6.62 3.26 7.31
N SER A 28 6.68 4.53 6.90
CA SER A 28 6.49 5.63 7.85
C SER A 28 5.05 5.74 8.34
N ASP A 29 4.91 6.18 9.60
CA ASP A 29 3.61 6.43 10.23
C ASP A 29 2.76 7.44 9.45
N ASP A 30 3.39 8.43 8.80
CA ASP A 30 2.69 9.41 7.96
C ASP A 30 2.01 8.76 6.75
N VAL A 31 2.67 7.77 6.13
CA VAL A 31 2.09 7.02 5.01
C VAL A 31 0.90 6.19 5.49
N ILE A 32 1.03 5.51 6.63
CA ILE A 32 -0.06 4.74 7.25
C ILE A 32 -1.23 5.66 7.59
N ARG A 33 -0.95 6.77 8.29
CA ARG A 33 -1.95 7.76 8.69
C ARG A 33 -2.68 8.32 7.46
N LYS A 34 -1.96 8.67 6.40
CA LYS A 34 -2.57 9.14 5.15
C LYS A 34 -3.55 8.13 4.55
N PHE A 35 -3.22 6.85 4.57
CA PHE A 35 -4.13 5.82 4.05
C PHE A 35 -5.37 5.66 4.93
N VAL A 36 -5.21 5.61 6.25
CA VAL A 36 -6.34 5.51 7.19
C VAL A 36 -7.27 6.72 7.05
N LEU A 37 -6.70 7.93 7.03
CA LEU A 37 -7.48 9.17 6.88
C LEU A 37 -8.15 9.30 5.51
N SER A 38 -7.70 8.54 4.48
CA SER A 38 -8.36 8.53 3.18
C SER A 38 -9.66 7.71 3.16
N MET A 39 -9.89 6.84 4.15
CA MET A 39 -11.01 5.88 4.13
C MET A 39 -12.39 6.52 4.02
N PRO A 40 -12.75 7.58 4.77
CA PRO A 40 -14.07 8.21 4.64
C PRO A 40 -14.35 8.66 3.20
N ALA A 41 -13.38 9.32 2.54
CA ALA A 41 -13.53 9.76 1.16
C ALA A 41 -13.67 8.61 0.15
N ARG A 42 -13.17 7.40 0.46
CA ARG A 42 -13.38 6.20 -0.37
C ARG A 42 -14.80 5.67 -0.21
N LEU A 43 -15.32 5.69 1.02
CA LEU A 43 -16.70 5.28 1.31
C LEU A 43 -17.71 6.24 0.68
N ASP A 44 -17.46 7.54 0.74
CA ASP A 44 -18.31 8.54 0.08
C ASP A 44 -18.37 8.29 -1.45
N ALA A 45 -17.23 7.93 -2.05
CA ALA A 45 -17.16 7.60 -3.46
C ALA A 45 -17.92 6.31 -3.80
N ASP A 46 -17.88 5.30 -2.92
CA ASP A 46 -18.59 4.03 -3.09
C ASP A 46 -20.12 4.21 -2.96
N ILE A 47 -20.56 5.01 -2.00
CA ILE A 47 -21.97 5.38 -1.85
C ILE A 47 -22.46 6.13 -3.09
N ALA A 48 -21.68 7.11 -3.56
CA ALA A 48 -22.01 7.89 -4.75
C ALA A 48 -22.04 7.02 -6.02
N SER A 49 -21.16 6.02 -6.12
CA SER A 49 -21.14 5.05 -7.23
C SER A 49 -22.19 3.95 -7.10
N LYS A 50 -22.97 3.92 -6.01
CA LYS A 50 -23.92 2.85 -5.67
C LYS A 50 -23.25 1.47 -5.64
N GLY A 51 -22.02 1.42 -5.12
CA GLY A 51 -21.20 0.21 -5.04
C GLY A 51 -20.49 -0.18 -6.33
N ALA A 52 -20.55 0.65 -7.38
CA ALA A 52 -19.74 0.45 -8.58
C ALA A 52 -18.28 0.85 -8.35
N HIS A 53 -17.37 0.40 -9.22
CA HIS A 53 -15.95 0.70 -9.11
C HIS A 53 -15.67 2.21 -8.98
N THR A 54 -14.84 2.56 -8.00
CA THR A 54 -14.38 3.93 -7.75
C THR A 54 -12.94 4.11 -8.22
N LYS A 55 -12.40 5.33 -8.18
CA LYS A 55 -10.99 5.59 -8.54
C LYS A 55 -9.94 4.93 -7.62
N TYR A 56 -10.38 4.33 -6.50
CA TYR A 56 -9.51 3.79 -5.45
C TYR A 56 -9.41 2.27 -5.50
#